data_AF-A0A968DWX7-F1
#
_entry.id   AF-A0A968DWX7-F1
#
_cell.length_a   1.000
_cell.length_b   1.000
_cell.length_c   1.000
_cell.angle_alpha   90.00
_cell.angle_beta   90.00
_cell.angle_gamma   90.00
#
_symmetry.space_group_name_H-M   'P 1'
#
loop_
_entity.id
_entity.type
_entity.pdbx_description
1 polymer ?
#
loop_
_entity_poly.entity_id
_entity_poly.type
_entity_poly.pdbx_seq_one_letter_code
_entity_poly.pdbx_strand_id
1 'polypeptide(L)' 'MRAPSANVKFLDLVLVIFVAAAFLFASPVHLLWMTPEAPWYVPYLIWLGVIVVTGVVHHRRHRDEL' A
#
# COMPACT_ATOMS: atom_id res chain seq x y z
N MET A 1 25.54 -20.22 9.29
CA MET A 1 24.75 -19.09 9.84
C MET A 1 23.85 -18.59 8.71
N ARG A 2 22.53 -18.80 8.80
CA ARG A 2 21.57 -18.44 7.74
C ARG A 2 21.02 -17.06 8.08
N ALA A 3 21.13 -16.08 7.20
CA ALA A 3 20.41 -14.81 7.32
C ALA A 3 19.11 -14.92 6.50
N PRO A 4 17.94 -15.19 7.12
CA PRO A 4 16.68 -15.37 6.41
C PRO A 4 15.83 -14.09 6.42
N SER A 5 16.41 -12.93 6.76
CA SER A 5 15.64 -11.72 7.11
C SER A 5 15.08 -10.96 5.91
N ALA A 6 15.72 -11.04 4.74
CA ALA A 6 15.27 -10.32 3.53
C ALA A 6 13.91 -10.84 3.02
N ASN A 7 13.70 -12.16 3.05
CA ASN A 7 12.45 -12.78 2.61
C ASN A 7 11.27 -12.46 3.54
N VAL A 8 11.51 -12.39 4.86
CA VAL A 8 10.45 -12.03 5.82
C VAL A 8 10.01 -10.58 5.62
N LYS A 9 10.96 -9.65 5.44
CA LYS A 9 10.66 -8.25 5.12
C LYS A 9 9.87 -8.08 3.83
N PHE A 10 10.20 -8.87 2.79
CA PHE A 10 9.47 -8.86 1.53
C PHE A 10 8.05 -9.42 1.69
N LEU A 11 7.90 -10.52 2.43
CA LEU A 11 6.60 -11.13 2.68
C LEU A 11 5.69 -10.20 3.50
N ASP A 12 6.23 -9.51 4.50
CA ASP A 12 5.52 -8.49 5.28
C ASP A 12 5.06 -7.32 4.40
N LEU A 13 5.93 -6.84 3.50
CA LEU A 13 5.57 -5.79 2.55
C LEU A 13 4.43 -6.23 1.62
N VAL A 14 4.55 -7.44 1.06
CA VAL A 14 3.53 -8.01 0.18
C VAL A 14 2.22 -8.20 0.94
N LEU A 15 2.26 -8.65 2.19
CA LEU A 15 1.09 -8.75 3.07
C LEU A 15 0.46 -7.38 3.34
N VAL A 16 1.25 -6.36 3.63
CA VAL A 16 0.74 -5.00 3.86
C VAL A 16 0.09 -4.44 2.59
N ILE A 17 0.72 -4.60 1.43
CA ILE A 17 0.15 -4.15 0.14
C ILE A 17 -1.11 -4.95 -0.19
N PHE A 18 -1.09 -6.26 0.01
CA PHE A 18 -2.22 -7.15 -0.25
C PHE A 18 -3.40 -6.83 0.67
N VAL A 19 -3.16 -6.65 1.97
CA VAL A 19 -4.19 -6.25 2.94
C VAL A 19 -4.68 -4.85 2.62
N ALA A 20 -3.81 -3.91 2.26
CA ALA A 20 -4.24 -2.57 1.86
C ALA A 20 -5.11 -2.60 0.60
N ALA A 21 -4.73 -3.36 -0.43
CA ALA A 21 -5.51 -3.55 -1.64
C ALA A 21 -6.82 -4.29 -1.36
N ALA A 22 -6.78 -5.36 -0.58
CA ALA A 22 -7.98 -6.10 -0.16
C ALA A 22 -8.91 -5.20 0.63
N PHE A 23 -8.41 -4.37 1.54
CA PHE A 23 -9.20 -3.38 2.26
C PHE A 23 -9.78 -2.35 1.29
N LEU A 24 -9.02 -1.92 0.29
CA LEU A 24 -9.47 -0.99 -0.73
C LEU A 24 -10.65 -1.52 -1.55
N PHE A 25 -10.55 -2.78 -1.99
CA PHE A 25 -11.52 -3.44 -2.85
C PHE A 25 -12.68 -4.07 -2.08
N ALA A 26 -12.47 -4.48 -0.82
CA ALA A 26 -13.49 -5.08 0.05
C ALA A 26 -14.20 -4.05 0.95
N SER A 27 -13.67 -2.83 1.09
CA SER A 27 -14.28 -1.79 1.94
C SER A 27 -15.49 -1.13 1.27
N PRO A 28 -16.43 -0.59 2.06
CA PRO A 28 -17.46 0.36 1.64
C PRO A 28 -16.94 1.61 0.90
N VAL A 29 -15.64 1.75 0.66
CA VAL A 29 -15.07 2.67 -0.34
C VAL A 29 -15.76 2.50 -1.69
N HIS A 30 -16.07 1.28 -2.13
CA HIS A 30 -16.81 1.08 -3.39
C HIS A 30 -18.26 1.62 -3.31
N LEU A 31 -18.89 1.57 -2.13
CA LEU A 31 -20.21 2.18 -1.86
C LEU A 31 -20.13 3.72 -1.85
N LEU A 32 -19.01 4.29 -1.40
CA LEU A 32 -18.73 5.72 -1.46
C LEU A 32 -18.48 6.23 -2.88
N TRP A 33 -18.31 5.36 -3.88
CA TRP A 33 -18.07 5.72 -5.28
C TRP A 33 -19.29 5.48 -6.18
N MET A 34 -20.16 4.55 -5.77
CA MET A 34 -21.41 4.25 -6.47
C MET A 34 -22.58 5.15 -6.08
N THR A 35 -22.38 6.07 -5.13
CA THR A 35 -23.38 7.06 -4.76
C THR A 35 -23.23 8.33 -5.60
N PRO A 36 -24.31 8.99 -6.04
CA PRO A 36 -24.23 10.20 -6.89
C PRO A 36 -23.46 11.37 -6.24
N GLU A 37 -23.40 11.40 -4.91
CA GLU A 37 -22.69 12.40 -4.09
C GLU A 37 -21.22 12.04 -3.82
N ALA A 38 -20.74 10.94 -4.42
CA ALA A 38 -19.40 10.43 -4.25
C ALA A 38 -18.32 11.45 -4.68
N PRO A 39 -17.32 11.73 -3.84
CA PRO A 39 -16.24 12.62 -4.23
C PRO A 39 -15.34 11.95 -5.29
N TRP A 40 -15.28 12.56 -6.47
CA TRP A 40 -14.48 12.12 -7.62
C TRP A 40 -12.97 11.97 -7.34
N TYR A 41 -12.44 12.60 -6.29
CA TYR A 41 -11.02 12.59 -5.95
C TYR A 41 -10.57 11.35 -5.14
N VAL A 42 -11.51 10.53 -4.63
CA VAL A 42 -11.17 9.35 -3.83
C VAL A 42 -10.24 8.36 -4.54
N PRO A 43 -10.39 8.04 -5.85
CA PRO A 43 -9.39 7.23 -6.58
C PRO A 43 -7.98 7.78 -6.51
N TYR A 44 -7.85 9.10 -6.53
CA TYR A 44 -6.56 9.76 -6.53
C TYR A 44 -5.91 9.72 -5.15
N LEU A 45 -6.70 9.80 -4.06
CA LEU A 45 -6.20 9.61 -2.69
C LEU A 45 -5.66 8.19 -2.46
N ILE A 46 -6.31 7.20 -3.06
CA ILE A 46 -5.84 5.81 -3.05
C ILE A 46 -4.49 5.71 -3.75
N TRP A 47 -4.41 6.23 -4.97
CA TRP A 47 -3.17 6.23 -5.74
C TRP A 47 -2.06 6.97 -5.02
N LEU A 48 -2.38 8.10 -4.38
CA LEU A 48 -1.44 8.83 -3.54
C LEU A 48 -0.94 7.97 -2.39
N GLY A 49 -1.83 7.24 -1.71
CA GLY A 49 -1.45 6.28 -0.67
C GLY A 49 -0.48 5.21 -1.17
N VAL A 50 -0.75 4.62 -2.35
CA VAL A 50 0.14 3.63 -2.99
C VAL A 50 1.52 4.23 -3.29
N ILE A 51 1.56 5.44 -3.85
CA ILE A 51 2.82 6.14 -4.21
C ILE A 51 3.62 6.48 -2.95
N VAL A 52 2.97 6.99 -1.91
CA VAL A 52 3.63 7.30 -0.64
C VAL A 52 4.19 6.04 0.00
N VAL A 53 3.43 4.94 0.04
CA VAL A 53 3.89 3.67 0.61
C VAL A 53 5.07 3.11 -0.18
N THR A 54 4.99 3.05 -1.50
CA THR A 54 6.11 2.58 -2.33
C THR A 54 7.34 3.49 -2.21
N GLY A 55 7.15 4.82 -2.17
CA GLY A 55 8.22 5.78 -1.96
C GLY A 55 8.91 5.65 -0.59
N VAL A 56 8.15 5.50 0.49
CA VAL A 56 8.68 5.29 1.85
C VAL A 56 9.45 3.98 1.94
N VAL A 57 8.92 2.91 1.34
CA VAL A 57 9.58 1.59 1.30
C VAL A 57 10.88 1.66 0.51
N HIS A 58 10.88 2.34 -0.63
CA HIS A 58 12.06 2.55 -1.46
C HIS A 58 13.12 3.39 -0.72
N HIS A 59 12.69 4.47 -0.07
CA HIS A 59 13.59 5.34 0.71
C HIS A 59 14.24 4.61 1.89
N ARG A 60 13.49 3.75 2.58
CA ARG A 60 14.03 2.92 3.65
C ARG A 60 15.09 1.94 3.17
N ARG A 61 14.94 1.41 1.95
CA ARG A 61 15.88 0.45 1.38
C ARG A 61 17.22 1.08 0.98
N HIS A 62 17.21 2.33 0.51
CA HIS A 62 18.44 3.05 0.14
C HIS A 62 19.22 3.62 1.33
N ARG A 63 18.60 3.77 2.51
CA ARG A 63 19.34 4.17 3.72
C ARG A 63 20.21 3.06 4.29
N ASP A 64 19.97 1.80 3.94
CA ASP A 64 20.77 0.67 4.40
C ASP A 64 22.10 0.53 3.61
N GLU A 65 22.33 1.36 2.58
CA GLU A 65 23.52 1.31 1.71
C GLU A 65 24.58 2.40 2.01
N LEU A 66 24.36 3.28 3.00
CA LEU A 66 25.29 4.32 3.46
C LEU A 66 25.70 4.08 4.92
#